data_AF-E6Q092-F1
#
_entry.id   AF-E6Q092-F1
#
_cell.length_a   1.000
_cell.length_b   1.000
_cell.length_c   1.000
_cell.angle_alpha   90.00
_cell.angle_beta   90.00
_cell.angle_gamma   90.00
#
_symmetry.space_group_name_H-M   'P 1'
#
loop_
_entity.id
_entity.type
_entity.pdbx_description
1 polymer ?
#
loop_
_entity_poly.entity_id
_entity_poly.type
_entity_poly.pdbx_seq_one_letter_code
_entity_poly.pdbx_strand_id
1 'polypeptide(L)'
;MSDTKKPAKDGSLVLEEVAGELYHIGSMLLGDGEETIRLIERAVATAEIPSCCDGDQAMHSARVALAAASIELLEDRDPSTLAAPKGDFGLPNCIGDDDLSAAGVTAAELETMLAGPGRQRLRGWLEELPVVERVIFVLRAVAGLSTPEVAGLLALHGGKAAQGWMPEAVSNLFRQALCSLASQLLLDSAHR
;
A
#
# COMPACT_ATOMS: atom_id res chain seq x y z
N MET A 1 -26.10 -13.18 -34.04
CA MET A 1 -25.71 -12.54 -32.77
C MET A 1 -25.26 -13.66 -31.87
N SER A 2 -23.95 -13.90 -31.81
CA SER A 2 -23.37 -15.00 -31.03
C SER A 2 -22.93 -14.41 -29.69
N ASP A 3 -23.66 -14.77 -28.63
CA ASP A 3 -23.29 -14.49 -27.25
C ASP A 3 -22.05 -15.31 -26.87
N THR A 4 -20.91 -14.64 -26.78
CA THR A 4 -19.69 -15.18 -26.17
C THR A 4 -19.89 -15.19 -24.66
N LYS A 5 -20.39 -16.32 -24.13
CA LYS A 5 -20.39 -16.59 -22.69
C LYS A 5 -18.93 -16.78 -22.24
N LYS A 6 -18.33 -15.70 -21.71
CA LYS A 6 -17.03 -15.72 -21.02
C LYS A 6 -17.11 -16.79 -19.93
N PRO A 7 -16.16 -17.74 -19.84
CA PRO A 7 -16.18 -18.74 -18.78
C PRO A 7 -16.04 -18.03 -17.44
N ALA A 8 -16.94 -18.33 -16.50
CA ALA A 8 -16.80 -17.90 -15.12
C ALA A 8 -15.50 -18.52 -14.59
N LYS A 9 -14.51 -17.68 -14.24
CA LYS A 9 -13.35 -18.13 -13.45
C LYS A 9 -13.91 -18.79 -12.18
N ASP A 10 -13.39 -19.96 -11.85
CA ASP A 10 -13.72 -20.66 -10.61
C ASP A 10 -13.46 -19.73 -9.40
N GLY A 11 -14.49 -19.48 -8.60
CA GLY A 11 -14.42 -18.54 -7.47
C GLY A 11 -13.36 -18.93 -6.43
N SER A 12 -12.98 -20.21 -6.36
CA SER A 12 -11.90 -20.69 -5.48
C SER A 12 -10.54 -20.16 -5.92
N LEU A 13 -10.27 -20.11 -7.24
CA LEU A 13 -9.01 -19.62 -7.79
C LEU A 13 -8.87 -18.10 -7.59
N VAL A 14 -9.98 -17.37 -7.64
CA VAL A 14 -10.01 -15.92 -7.37
C VAL A 14 -9.67 -15.63 -5.91
N LEU A 15 -10.18 -16.45 -4.97
CA LEU A 15 -9.91 -16.28 -3.54
C LEU A 15 -8.44 -16.54 -3.19
N GLU A 16 -7.83 -17.57 -3.78
CA GLU A 16 -6.41 -17.90 -3.56
C GLU A 16 -5.48 -16.80 -4.13
N GLU A 17 -5.80 -16.27 -5.31
CA GLU A 17 -5.09 -15.14 -5.94
C GLU A 17 -5.17 -13.88 -5.06
N VAL A 18 -6.36 -13.57 -4.55
CA VAL A 18 -6.59 -12.47 -3.58
C VAL A 18 -5.78 -12.68 -2.30
N ALA A 19 -5.84 -13.86 -1.70
CA ALA A 19 -5.13 -14.13 -0.43
C ALA A 19 -3.61 -13.99 -0.58
N GLY A 20 -3.04 -14.48 -1.70
CA GLY A 20 -1.62 -14.33 -1.99
C GLY A 20 -1.18 -12.87 -2.15
N GLU A 21 -1.99 -12.06 -2.82
CA GLU A 21 -1.71 -10.64 -2.99
C GLU A 21 -1.85 -9.86 -1.67
N LEU A 22 -2.90 -10.13 -0.89
CA LEU A 22 -3.08 -9.51 0.42
C LEU A 22 -1.96 -9.90 1.39
N TYR A 23 -1.46 -11.13 1.33
CA TYR A 23 -0.28 -11.54 2.11
C TYR A 23 0.96 -10.74 1.73
N HIS A 24 1.13 -10.47 0.44
CA HIS A 24 2.24 -9.65 -0.02
C HIS A 24 2.16 -8.21 0.52
N ILE A 25 0.99 -7.58 0.43
CA ILE A 25 0.75 -6.22 0.95
C ILE A 25 0.92 -6.19 2.47
N GLY A 26 0.29 -7.13 3.18
CA GLY A 26 0.30 -7.21 4.64
C GLY A 26 1.71 -7.42 5.20
N SER A 27 2.52 -8.28 4.57
CA SER A 27 3.90 -8.51 5.01
C SER A 27 4.81 -7.29 4.84
N MET A 28 4.52 -6.40 3.89
CA MET A 28 5.23 -5.12 3.73
C MET A 28 4.77 -4.04 4.71
N LEU A 29 3.51 -4.07 5.13
CA LEU A 29 2.98 -3.14 6.14
C LEU A 29 3.43 -3.51 7.55
N LEU A 30 3.32 -4.79 7.91
CA LEU A 30 3.33 -5.24 9.31
C LEU A 30 4.40 -6.28 9.62
N GLY A 31 5.10 -6.78 8.61
CA GLY A 31 6.04 -7.90 8.73
C GLY A 31 5.39 -9.27 8.50
N ASP A 32 6.22 -10.31 8.50
CA ASP A 32 5.77 -11.70 8.38
C ASP A 32 5.22 -12.20 9.72
N GLY A 33 4.14 -12.99 9.69
CA GLY A 33 3.68 -13.71 10.88
C GLY A 33 2.18 -13.96 10.95
N GLU A 34 1.77 -14.58 12.05
CA GLU A 34 0.39 -14.98 12.33
C GLU A 34 -0.57 -13.77 12.35
N GLU A 35 -0.07 -12.61 12.76
CA GLU A 35 -0.88 -11.40 12.84
C GLU A 35 -1.27 -10.84 11.46
N THR A 36 -0.34 -10.89 10.50
CA THR A 36 -0.60 -10.59 9.10
C THR A 36 -1.62 -11.56 8.51
N ILE A 37 -1.52 -12.85 8.85
CA ILE A 37 -2.49 -13.88 8.41
C ILE A 37 -3.90 -13.57 8.95
N ARG A 38 -4.03 -13.31 10.26
CA ARG A 38 -5.33 -12.98 10.88
C ARG A 38 -5.96 -11.71 10.30
N LEU A 39 -5.15 -10.73 9.93
CA LEU A 39 -5.65 -9.52 9.25
C LEU A 39 -6.16 -9.79 7.85
N ILE A 40 -5.50 -10.68 7.09
CA ILE A 40 -5.97 -11.08 5.76
C ILE A 40 -7.30 -11.81 5.88
N GLU A 41 -7.43 -12.73 6.84
CA GLU A 41 -8.69 -13.42 7.10
C GLU A 41 -9.81 -12.42 7.45
N ARG A 42 -9.53 -11.44 8.31
CA ARG A 42 -10.47 -10.36 8.63
C ARG A 42 -10.83 -9.55 7.39
N ALA A 43 -9.84 -9.12 6.60
CA ALA A 43 -10.04 -8.32 5.39
C ALA A 43 -10.90 -9.06 4.36
N VAL A 44 -10.63 -10.33 4.10
CA VAL A 44 -11.43 -11.18 3.20
C VAL A 44 -12.85 -11.36 3.73
N ALA A 45 -13.03 -11.53 5.04
CA ALA A 45 -14.35 -11.68 5.66
C ALA A 45 -15.18 -10.37 5.65
N THR A 46 -14.53 -9.21 5.74
CA THR A 46 -15.19 -7.90 5.76
C THR A 46 -15.29 -7.24 4.38
N ALA A 47 -14.53 -7.71 3.40
CA ALA A 47 -14.61 -7.19 2.05
C ALA A 47 -16.03 -7.44 1.54
N GLU A 48 -16.78 -6.36 1.34
CA GLU A 48 -18.05 -6.43 0.64
C GLU A 48 -17.73 -6.78 -0.82
N ILE A 49 -17.72 -8.08 -1.13
CA ILE A 49 -17.58 -8.61 -2.48
C ILE A 49 -18.98 -9.05 -2.93
N PRO A 50 -19.72 -8.23 -3.69
CA PRO A 50 -20.97 -8.64 -4.28
C PRO A 50 -20.75 -9.88 -5.15
N SER A 51 -21.67 -10.84 -5.08
CA SER A 51 -21.60 -12.14 -5.77
C SER A 51 -21.62 -12.06 -7.31
N CYS A 52 -21.64 -10.86 -7.88
CA CYS A 52 -21.68 -10.58 -9.31
C CYS A 52 -20.55 -9.66 -9.83
N CYS A 53 -19.54 -9.34 -9.01
CA CYS A 53 -18.47 -8.42 -9.39
C CYS A 53 -17.38 -9.03 -10.28
N ASP A 54 -16.72 -8.14 -11.05
CA ASP A 54 -15.47 -8.44 -11.76
C ASP A 54 -14.32 -8.63 -10.76
N GLY A 55 -13.33 -9.46 -11.11
CA GLY A 55 -12.22 -9.82 -10.22
C GLY A 55 -11.41 -8.60 -9.74
N ASP A 56 -11.27 -7.60 -10.60
CA ASP A 56 -10.56 -6.35 -10.27
C ASP A 56 -11.25 -5.56 -9.16
N GLN A 57 -12.58 -5.54 -9.16
CA GLN A 57 -13.37 -4.86 -8.13
C GLN A 57 -13.30 -5.62 -6.80
N ALA A 58 -13.36 -6.95 -6.84
CA ALA A 58 -13.20 -7.79 -5.65
C ALA A 58 -11.82 -7.60 -5.01
N MET A 59 -10.77 -7.56 -5.84
CA MET A 59 -9.41 -7.30 -5.38
C MET A 59 -9.28 -5.90 -4.77
N HIS A 60 -9.78 -4.87 -5.45
CA HIS A 60 -9.75 -3.50 -4.93
C HIS A 60 -10.46 -3.39 -3.57
N SER A 61 -11.67 -3.92 -3.42
CA SER A 61 -12.39 -3.98 -2.14
C SER A 61 -11.58 -4.69 -1.06
N ALA A 62 -10.91 -5.78 -1.40
CA ALA A 62 -10.09 -6.53 -0.46
C ALA A 62 -8.84 -5.73 -0.01
N ARG A 63 -8.19 -5.00 -0.92
CA ARG A 63 -7.06 -4.10 -0.59
C ARG A 63 -7.50 -2.97 0.34
N VAL A 64 -8.67 -2.36 0.09
CA VAL A 64 -9.25 -1.33 0.95
C VAL A 64 -9.56 -1.89 2.35
N ALA A 65 -10.14 -3.09 2.43
CA ALA A 65 -10.43 -3.74 3.72
C ALA A 65 -9.15 -4.08 4.51
N LEU A 66 -8.12 -4.60 3.83
CA LEU A 66 -6.82 -4.87 4.46
C LEU A 66 -6.16 -3.57 4.94
N ALA A 67 -6.21 -2.51 4.14
CA ALA A 67 -5.66 -1.21 4.51
C ALA A 67 -6.33 -0.65 5.77
N ALA A 68 -7.66 -0.65 5.82
CA ALA A 68 -8.42 -0.22 7.00
C ALA A 68 -8.03 -1.02 8.25
N ALA A 69 -8.05 -2.35 8.16
CA ALA A 69 -7.73 -3.21 9.30
C ALA A 69 -6.26 -3.07 9.77
N SER A 70 -5.33 -2.83 8.84
CA SER A 70 -3.91 -2.61 9.15
C SER A 70 -3.69 -1.26 9.85
N ILE A 71 -4.38 -0.22 9.40
CA ILE A 71 -4.34 1.13 10.01
C ILE A 71 -4.88 1.09 11.44
N GLU A 72 -6.04 0.44 11.66
CA GLU A 72 -6.62 0.26 13.00
C GLU A 72 -5.64 -0.45 13.93
N LEU A 73 -5.03 -1.54 13.46
CA LEU A 73 -4.06 -2.30 14.26
C LEU A 73 -2.82 -1.47 14.63
N LEU A 74 -2.31 -0.67 13.70
CA LEU A 74 -1.15 0.19 13.96
C LEU A 74 -1.47 1.25 15.00
N GLU A 75 -2.64 1.89 14.92
CA GLU A 75 -3.10 2.85 15.93
C GLU A 75 -3.34 2.19 17.29
N ASP A 76 -3.88 0.97 17.34
CA ASP A 76 -4.06 0.22 18.60
C ASP A 76 -2.73 -0.13 19.26
N ARG A 77 -1.68 -0.44 18.47
CA ARG A 77 -0.34 -0.76 18.98
C ARG A 77 0.41 0.46 19.48
N ASP A 78 0.36 1.54 18.71
CA ASP A 78 1.09 2.78 18.99
C ASP A 78 0.19 3.98 18.67
N PRO A 79 -0.60 4.45 19.66
CA PRO A 79 -1.54 5.53 19.43
C PRO A 79 -0.87 6.79 18.92
N SER A 80 -1.49 7.45 17.94
CA SER A 80 -0.98 8.63 17.24
C SER A 80 0.26 8.39 16.37
N THR A 81 0.68 7.15 16.13
CA THR A 81 1.75 6.84 15.16
C THR A 81 1.37 7.26 13.74
N LEU A 82 0.07 7.36 13.45
CA LEU A 82 -0.51 7.83 12.19
C LEU A 82 -1.10 9.24 12.27
N ALA A 83 -0.69 10.04 13.26
CA ALA A 83 -1.19 11.41 13.42
C ALA A 83 -0.99 12.24 12.14
N ALA A 84 -2.01 13.01 11.78
CA ALA A 84 -1.92 13.88 10.62
C ALA A 84 -0.85 14.96 10.85
N PRO A 85 0.03 15.20 9.86
CA PRO A 85 1.03 16.25 9.94
C PRO A 85 0.37 17.62 10.15
N LYS A 86 0.95 18.41 11.06
CA LYS A 86 0.54 19.79 11.33
C LYS A 86 1.45 20.74 10.57
N GLY A 87 0.97 21.37 9.50
CA GLY A 87 1.75 22.40 8.80
C GLY A 87 1.49 22.46 7.30
N ASP A 88 2.25 23.34 6.66
CA ASP A 88 2.21 23.58 5.22
C ASP A 88 3.10 22.55 4.50
N PHE A 89 2.58 21.89 3.47
CA PHE A 89 3.25 20.76 2.82
C PHE A 89 4.29 21.17 1.76
N GLY A 90 4.82 22.39 1.88
CA GLY A 90 5.56 23.12 0.84
C GLY A 90 7.08 22.97 0.87
N LEU A 91 7.64 21.85 1.34
CA LEU A 91 9.07 21.61 1.13
C LEU A 91 9.31 21.16 -0.33
N PRO A 92 10.37 21.65 -0.98
CA PRO A 92 10.74 21.17 -2.30
C PRO A 92 11.19 19.71 -2.20
N ASN A 93 10.34 18.81 -2.67
CA ASN A 93 10.72 17.41 -2.86
C ASN A 93 11.66 17.32 -4.07
N CYS A 94 12.54 16.32 -4.08
CA CYS A 94 13.46 16.09 -5.20
C CYS A 94 12.73 15.72 -6.50
N ILE A 95 11.42 15.44 -6.41
CA ILE A 95 10.51 15.15 -7.52
C ILE A 95 9.30 16.09 -7.48
N GLY A 96 8.92 16.60 -8.64
CA GLY A 96 7.80 17.54 -8.79
C GLY A 96 6.42 16.88 -8.88
N ASP A 97 6.39 15.58 -9.20
CA ASP A 97 5.17 14.77 -9.35
C ASP A 97 5.27 13.53 -8.44
N ASP A 98 4.12 13.00 -8.01
CA ASP A 98 4.04 11.82 -7.12
C ASP A 98 3.82 10.50 -7.86
N ASP A 99 3.96 10.50 -9.19
CA ASP A 99 4.09 9.30 -9.99
C ASP A 99 5.45 8.62 -9.78
N LEU A 100 5.45 7.28 -9.79
CA LEU A 100 6.68 6.48 -9.69
C LEU A 100 7.73 6.89 -10.74
N SER A 101 7.27 7.22 -11.96
CA SER A 101 8.12 7.66 -13.07
C SER A 101 8.89 8.95 -12.77
N ALA A 102 8.33 9.84 -11.96
CA ALA A 102 8.98 11.09 -11.55
C ALA A 102 10.17 10.83 -10.61
N ALA A 103 10.16 9.71 -9.88
CA ALA A 103 11.28 9.20 -9.09
C ALA A 103 12.30 8.41 -9.91
N GLY A 104 12.11 8.32 -11.24
CA GLY A 104 12.94 7.49 -12.11
C GLY A 104 12.70 5.99 -11.90
N VAL A 105 11.61 5.60 -11.24
CA VAL A 105 11.24 4.20 -10.99
C VAL A 105 10.04 3.86 -11.87
N THR A 106 10.21 2.95 -12.82
CA THR A 106 9.08 2.43 -13.59
C THR A 106 8.26 1.45 -12.75
N ALA A 107 6.97 1.29 -13.06
CA ALA A 107 6.14 0.26 -12.43
C ALA A 107 6.75 -1.15 -12.58
N ALA A 108 7.39 -1.44 -13.72
CA ALA A 108 8.08 -2.71 -13.97
C ALA A 108 9.35 -2.88 -13.11
N GLU A 109 10.09 -1.81 -12.83
CA GLU A 109 11.22 -1.85 -11.89
C GLU A 109 10.73 -2.04 -10.46
N LEU A 110 9.64 -1.37 -10.07
CA LEU A 110 9.00 -1.62 -8.79
C LEU A 110 8.52 -3.07 -8.68
N GLU A 111 7.83 -3.61 -9.68
CA GLU A 111 7.43 -5.02 -9.74
C GLU A 111 8.63 -5.97 -9.62
N THR A 112 9.75 -5.63 -10.28
CA THR A 112 11.00 -6.40 -10.15
C THR A 112 11.57 -6.32 -8.73
N MET A 113 11.46 -5.17 -8.06
CA MET A 113 11.83 -5.00 -6.65
C MET A 113 10.84 -5.69 -5.71
N LEU A 114 9.58 -5.85 -6.10
CA LEU A 114 8.58 -6.61 -5.36
C LEU A 114 8.73 -8.13 -5.57
N ALA A 115 9.52 -8.55 -6.56
CA ALA A 115 9.80 -9.94 -6.89
C ALA A 115 11.20 -10.40 -6.47
N GLY A 116 11.33 -11.70 -6.17
CA GLY A 116 12.62 -12.36 -5.98
C GLY A 116 13.53 -11.70 -4.92
N PRO A 117 14.86 -11.61 -5.16
CA PRO A 117 15.82 -11.01 -4.23
C PRO A 117 15.60 -9.50 -3.97
N GLY A 118 14.94 -8.79 -4.89
CA GLY A 118 14.61 -7.38 -4.72
C GLY A 118 13.66 -7.15 -3.53
N ARG A 119 12.79 -8.12 -3.26
CA ARG A 119 11.78 -8.03 -2.19
C ARG A 119 12.39 -7.86 -0.83
N GLN A 120 13.47 -8.60 -0.54
CA GLN A 120 14.15 -8.50 0.75
C GLN A 120 14.77 -7.12 0.94
N ARG A 121 15.31 -6.54 -0.13
CA ARG A 121 15.90 -5.20 -0.12
C ARG A 121 14.84 -4.13 0.11
N LEU A 122 13.75 -4.18 -0.64
CA LEU A 122 12.65 -3.24 -0.46
C LEU A 122 12.08 -3.34 0.96
N ARG A 123 11.95 -4.57 1.50
CA ARG A 123 11.50 -4.77 2.88
C ARG A 123 12.46 -4.14 3.90
N GLY A 124 13.76 -4.37 3.76
CA GLY A 124 14.76 -3.75 4.64
C GLY A 124 14.68 -2.22 4.61
N TRP A 125 14.52 -1.64 3.42
CA TRP A 125 14.30 -0.19 3.28
C TRP A 125 12.99 0.28 3.95
N LEU A 126 11.88 -0.42 3.75
CA LEU A 126 10.59 -0.10 4.37
C LEU A 126 10.67 -0.11 5.90
N GLU A 127 11.47 -1.01 6.49
CA GLU A 127 11.70 -1.08 7.94
C GLU A 127 12.45 0.14 8.48
N GLU A 128 13.27 0.82 7.66
CA GLU A 128 13.98 2.06 8.04
C GLU A 128 13.08 3.30 7.98
N LEU A 129 11.94 3.24 7.29
CA LEU A 129 11.01 4.36 7.21
C LEU A 129 10.20 4.56 8.50
N PRO A 130 9.86 5.82 8.82
CA PRO A 130 8.78 6.12 9.75
C PRO A 130 7.50 5.36 9.39
N VAL A 131 6.77 4.87 10.39
CA VAL A 131 5.58 4.00 10.20
C VAL A 131 4.58 4.61 9.21
N VAL A 132 4.29 5.91 9.35
CA VAL A 132 3.37 6.64 8.47
C VAL A 132 3.84 6.66 7.01
N GLU A 133 5.13 6.86 6.75
CA GLU A 133 5.70 6.87 5.40
C GLU A 133 5.66 5.47 4.79
N ARG A 134 5.95 4.44 5.58
CA ARG A 134 5.82 3.03 5.18
C ARG A 134 4.39 2.69 4.78
N VAL A 135 3.41 3.06 5.61
CA VAL A 135 1.99 2.82 5.33
C VAL A 135 1.59 3.49 4.03
N ILE A 136 1.90 4.79 3.87
CA ILE A 136 1.58 5.53 2.66
C ILE A 136 2.23 4.89 1.44
N PHE A 137 3.52 4.53 1.51
CA PHE A 137 4.23 3.93 0.40
C PHE A 137 3.62 2.59 0.00
N VAL A 138 3.38 1.70 0.96
CA VAL A 138 2.85 0.36 0.64
C VAL A 138 1.43 0.45 0.09
N LEU A 139 0.58 1.32 0.65
CA LEU A 139 -0.79 1.48 0.13
C LEU A 139 -0.82 2.10 -1.27
N ARG A 140 0.06 3.05 -1.57
CA ARG A 140 0.14 3.72 -2.89
C ARG A 140 0.83 2.84 -3.94
N ALA A 141 2.03 2.37 -3.63
CA ALA A 141 2.93 1.73 -4.59
C ALA A 141 2.69 0.23 -4.73
N VAL A 142 2.26 -0.46 -3.66
CA VAL A 142 2.09 -1.93 -3.65
C VAL A 142 0.62 -2.31 -3.76
N ALA A 143 -0.26 -1.66 -2.98
CA ALA A 143 -1.70 -1.91 -3.06
C ALA A 143 -2.41 -1.12 -4.18
N GLY A 144 -1.71 -0.16 -4.82
CA GLY A 144 -2.25 0.60 -5.93
C GLY A 144 -3.44 1.51 -5.57
N LEU A 145 -3.59 1.87 -4.30
CA LEU A 145 -4.63 2.81 -3.88
C LEU A 145 -4.26 4.23 -4.28
N SER A 146 -5.26 5.03 -4.63
CA SER A 146 -5.06 6.44 -4.98
C SER A 146 -4.75 7.30 -3.74
N THR A 147 -4.11 8.45 -3.95
CA THR A 147 -3.85 9.44 -2.91
C THR A 147 -5.10 9.81 -2.08
N PRO A 148 -6.27 10.13 -2.68
CA PRO A 148 -7.46 10.46 -1.89
C PRO A 148 -8.01 9.25 -1.11
N GLU A 149 -7.90 8.02 -1.63
CA GLU A 149 -8.32 6.82 -0.90
C GLU A 149 -7.45 6.61 0.34
N VAL A 150 -6.13 6.72 0.20
CA VAL A 150 -5.20 6.59 1.33
C VAL A 150 -5.43 7.68 2.37
N ALA A 151 -5.64 8.93 1.96
CA ALA A 151 -5.97 10.01 2.89
C ALA A 151 -7.28 9.74 3.65
N GLY A 152 -8.32 9.28 2.95
CA GLY A 152 -9.60 8.92 3.55
C GLY A 152 -9.48 7.76 4.54
N LEU A 153 -8.72 6.73 4.19
CA LEU A 153 -8.48 5.57 5.07
C LEU A 153 -7.72 5.97 6.33
N LEU A 154 -6.66 6.78 6.21
CA LEU A 154 -5.91 7.28 7.37
C LEU A 154 -6.80 8.16 8.26
N ALA A 155 -7.58 9.07 7.69
CA ALA A 155 -8.47 9.95 8.45
C ALA A 155 -9.59 9.18 9.19
N LEU A 156 -10.11 8.12 8.57
CA LEU A 156 -11.22 7.33 9.12
C LEU A 156 -10.76 6.32 10.15
N HIS A 157 -9.63 5.63 9.91
CA HIS A 157 -9.20 4.48 10.70
C HIS A 157 -7.98 4.74 11.59
N GLY A 158 -7.21 5.81 11.35
CA GLY A 158 -5.96 6.11 12.09
C GLY A 158 -6.16 6.78 13.46
N GLY A 159 -7.36 6.69 14.04
CA GLY A 159 -7.68 7.32 15.31
C GLY A 159 -7.88 8.84 15.25
N LYS A 160 -8.09 9.46 16.43
CA LYS A 160 -8.46 10.88 16.52
C LYS A 160 -7.38 11.82 15.97
N ALA A 161 -6.12 11.48 16.17
CA ALA A 161 -5.01 12.31 15.72
C ALA A 161 -4.83 12.31 14.19
N ALA A 162 -5.38 11.31 13.48
CA ALA A 162 -5.28 11.15 12.04
C ALA A 162 -6.39 11.86 11.25
N GLN A 163 -7.46 12.37 11.89
CA GLN A 163 -8.61 12.97 11.19
C GLN A 163 -8.27 14.13 10.25
N GLY A 164 -7.09 14.75 10.40
CA GLY A 164 -6.61 15.83 9.54
C GLY A 164 -5.89 15.41 8.27
N TRP A 165 -5.86 14.12 7.90
CA TRP A 165 -5.20 13.67 6.67
C TRP A 165 -5.86 14.26 5.42
N MET A 166 -5.01 14.84 4.57
CA MET A 166 -5.40 15.44 3.30
C MET A 166 -4.62 14.77 2.16
N PRO A 167 -5.19 14.68 0.95
CA PRO A 167 -4.50 14.10 -0.21
C PRO A 167 -3.13 14.75 -0.47
N GLU A 168 -3.01 16.06 -0.27
CA GLU A 168 -1.76 16.80 -0.44
C GLU A 168 -0.68 16.33 0.52
N ALA A 169 -1.05 16.02 1.77
CA ALA A 169 -0.13 15.49 2.78
C ALA A 169 0.39 14.11 2.38
N VAL A 170 -0.51 13.23 1.94
CA VAL A 170 -0.19 11.88 1.48
C VAL A 170 0.74 11.93 0.27
N SER A 171 0.41 12.76 -0.72
CA SER A 171 1.22 12.96 -1.93
C SER A 171 2.64 13.44 -1.59
N ASN A 172 2.77 14.38 -0.65
CA ASN A 172 4.07 14.89 -0.24
C ASN A 172 4.93 13.84 0.48
N LEU A 173 4.37 13.08 1.42
CA LEU A 173 5.10 12.02 2.10
C LEU A 173 5.44 10.87 1.16
N PHE A 174 4.55 10.54 0.22
CA PHE A 174 4.83 9.55 -0.80
C PHE A 174 6.02 9.96 -1.67
N ARG A 175 6.07 11.23 -2.10
CA ARG A 175 7.22 11.78 -2.83
C ARG A 175 8.52 11.72 -2.03
N GLN A 176 8.47 11.99 -0.72
CA GLN A 176 9.63 11.91 0.16
C GLN A 176 10.15 10.47 0.27
N ALA A 177 9.25 9.50 0.44
CA ALA A 177 9.61 8.09 0.42
C ALA A 177 10.23 7.68 -0.92
N LEU A 178 9.67 8.12 -2.05
CA LEU A 178 10.25 7.86 -3.38
C LEU A 178 11.65 8.47 -3.55
N CYS A 179 11.88 9.69 -3.07
CA CYS A 179 13.21 10.31 -3.06
C CYS A 179 14.22 9.52 -2.21
N SER A 180 13.78 9.01 -1.06
CA SER A 180 14.60 8.16 -0.18
C SER A 180 14.97 6.84 -0.89
N LEU A 181 14.01 6.18 -1.52
CA LEU A 181 14.22 4.96 -2.27
C LEU A 181 15.22 5.17 -3.43
N ALA A 182 15.01 6.21 -4.24
CA ALA A 182 15.90 6.53 -5.36
C ALA A 182 17.34 6.80 -4.89
N SER A 183 17.49 7.49 -3.75
CA SER A 183 18.81 7.74 -3.16
C SER A 183 19.51 6.45 -2.73
N GLN A 184 18.78 5.51 -2.12
CA GLN A 184 19.34 4.20 -1.76
C GLN A 184 19.76 3.39 -2.99
N LEU A 185 18.94 3.38 -4.04
CA LEU A 185 19.25 2.66 -5.28
C LEU A 185 20.51 3.22 -5.98
N LEU A 186 20.67 4.54 -5.99
CA LEU A 186 21.85 5.19 -6.55
C LEU A 186 23.12 4.86 -5.75
N LEU A 187 23.05 4.92 -4.42
CA LEU A 187 24.18 4.53 -3.56
C LEU A 187 24.58 3.07 -3.78
N ASP A 188 23.61 2.16 -3.85
CA ASP A 188 23.85 0.74 -4.12
C ASP A 188 24.49 0.48 -5.49
N SER A 189 24.11 1.26 -6.51
CA SER A 189 24.69 1.14 -7.85
C SER A 189 26.13 1.63 -7.92
N ALA A 190 26.51 2.60 -7.07
CA ALA A 190 27.87 3.14 -7.00
C ALA A 190 28.84 2.26 -6.18
N HIS A 191 28.33 1.30 -5.41
CA HIS A 191 29.13 0.36 -4.62
C HIS A 191 29.31 -1.02 -5.29
N ARG A 192 28.89 -1.17 -6.55
CA ARG A 192 29.19 -2.33 -7.41
C ARG A 192 30.30 -2.00 -8.40
#